data_AF-A0A7C2SX05-F1
#
_entry.id   AF-A0A7C2SX05-F1
#
_cell.length_a   1.000
_cell.length_b   1.000
_cell.length_c   1.000
_cell.angle_alpha   90.00
_cell.angle_beta   90.00
_cell.angle_gamma   90.00
#
_symmetry.space_group_name_H-M   'P 1'
#
loop_
_entity.id
_entity.type
_entity.pdbx_description
1 polymer ?
#
loop_
_entity_poly.entity_id
_entity_poly.type
_entity_poly.pdbx_seq_one_letter_code
_entity_poly.pdbx_strand_id
1 'polypeptide(L)'
;VAPGKTGDLQSFSLLKSWVMIVGGLALVIAGARILIPCATETAFRIGVPNDVIAATMVALGTSLPELMTAISAVRKGHPELTVGNIVGADVLNCLFVIGASAAVRPLAIPDNFFYFHFPAMLLILYSFRLFIFMNRDGFFRRWQGAWLLSVYLVYVILQYSFNLGGAH
;
A
#
# COMPACT_ATOMS: atom_id res chain seq x y z
N VAL A 1 -7.31 16.32 -34.09
CA VAL A 1 -8.50 15.64 -33.54
C VAL A 1 -8.79 14.44 -34.43
N ALA A 2 -8.45 13.24 -33.97
CA ALA A 2 -8.75 11.99 -34.69
C ALA A 2 -9.85 11.26 -33.92
N PRO A 3 -11.04 11.03 -34.50
CA PRO A 3 -12.08 10.22 -33.91
C PRO A 3 -11.81 8.75 -34.30
N GLY A 4 -11.49 7.89 -33.33
CA GLY A 4 -11.21 6.49 -33.64
C GLY A 4 -11.05 5.61 -32.42
N LYS A 5 -12.05 4.74 -32.22
CA LYS A 5 -12.09 3.55 -31.35
C LYS A 5 -12.48 3.78 -29.87
N THR A 6 -13.68 4.32 -29.64
CA THR A 6 -14.51 3.88 -28.51
C THR A 6 -15.18 2.57 -28.89
N GLY A 7 -14.40 1.47 -28.93
CA GLY A 7 -14.94 0.13 -29.07
C GLY A 7 -15.68 -0.26 -27.79
N ASP A 8 -16.96 -0.60 -27.93
CA ASP A 8 -17.81 -1.28 -26.95
C ASP A 8 -17.56 -0.97 -25.47
N LEU A 9 -17.97 0.23 -25.04
CA LEU A 9 -18.50 0.34 -23.68
C LEU A 9 -19.79 -0.48 -23.66
N GLN A 10 -19.68 -1.80 -23.43
CA GLN A 10 -20.83 -2.62 -23.04
C GLN A 10 -21.51 -1.85 -21.91
N SER A 11 -22.68 -1.30 -22.18
CA SER A 11 -23.51 -0.62 -21.20
C SER A 11 -24.02 -1.67 -20.22
N PHE A 12 -23.14 -2.14 -19.35
CA PHE A 12 -23.56 -2.85 -18.16
C PHE A 12 -24.58 -1.96 -17.48
N SER A 13 -25.80 -2.49 -17.30
CA SER A 13 -26.81 -1.83 -16.48
C SER A 13 -26.12 -1.34 -15.20
N LEU A 14 -26.35 -0.07 -14.82
CA LEU A 14 -25.67 0.56 -13.66
C LEU A 14 -25.72 -0.35 -12.42
N LEU A 15 -26.83 -1.08 -12.26
CA LEU A 15 -27.03 -2.09 -11.24
C LEU A 15 -25.94 -3.19 -11.26
N LYS A 16 -25.64 -3.74 -12.43
CA LYS A 16 -24.64 -4.81 -12.60
C LYS A 16 -23.23 -4.31 -12.28
N SER A 17 -22.88 -3.09 -12.66
CA SER A 17 -21.60 -2.48 -12.30
C SER A 17 -21.45 -2.30 -10.79
N TRP A 18 -22.49 -1.78 -10.12
CA TRP A 18 -22.50 -1.64 -8.66
C TRP A 18 -22.39 -2.99 -7.94
N VAL A 19 -23.13 -4.00 -8.40
CA VAL A 19 -23.05 -5.37 -7.84
C VAL A 19 -21.65 -5.95 -8.00
N MET A 20 -20.99 -5.75 -9.15
CA MET A 20 -19.63 -6.24 -9.37
C MET A 20 -18.60 -5.51 -8.49
N ILE A 21 -18.74 -4.20 -8.28
CA ILE A 21 -17.85 -3.42 -7.40
C ILE A 21 -18.00 -3.86 -5.95
N VAL A 22 -19.24 -3.89 -5.44
CA VAL A 22 -19.52 -4.24 -4.04
C VAL A 22 -19.15 -5.71 -3.78
N GLY A 23 -19.51 -6.61 -4.69
CA GLY A 23 -19.17 -8.03 -4.59
C GLY A 23 -17.66 -8.27 -4.63
N GLY A 24 -16.95 -7.59 -5.54
CA GLY A 24 -15.49 -7.67 -5.61
C GLY A 24 -14.80 -7.17 -4.35
N LEU A 25 -15.24 -6.01 -3.84
CA LEU A 25 -14.72 -5.45 -2.59
C LEU A 25 -14.97 -6.38 -1.40
N ALA A 26 -16.19 -6.91 -1.27
CA ALA A 26 -16.55 -7.84 -0.20
C ALA A 26 -15.70 -9.11 -0.25
N LEU A 27 -15.43 -9.64 -1.44
CA LEU A 27 -14.64 -10.85 -1.62
C LEU A 27 -13.15 -10.63 -1.26
N VAL A 28 -12.59 -9.47 -1.61
CA VAL A 28 -11.22 -9.10 -1.23
C VAL A 28 -11.11 -8.95 0.29
N ILE A 29 -12.07 -8.25 0.92
CA ILE A 29 -12.08 -8.07 2.39
C ILE A 29 -12.26 -9.41 3.11
N ALA A 30 -13.17 -10.27 2.63
CA ALA A 30 -13.38 -11.59 3.19
C ALA A 30 -12.13 -12.47 3.06
N GLY A 31 -11.46 -12.42 1.89
CA GLY A 31 -10.20 -13.11 1.66
C GLY A 31 -9.12 -12.68 2.66
N ALA A 32 -8.94 -11.37 2.88
CA ALA A 32 -7.99 -10.87 3.87
C ALA A 32 -8.37 -11.32 5.30
N ARG A 33 -9.64 -11.24 5.68
CA ARG A 33 -10.13 -11.66 7.01
C ARG A 33 -9.95 -13.16 7.30
N ILE A 34 -9.94 -14.00 6.28
CA ILE A 34 -9.67 -15.44 6.43
C ILE A 34 -8.16 -15.72 6.42
N LEU A 35 -7.40 -15.02 5.58
CA LEU A 35 -5.96 -15.24 5.43
C LEU A 35 -5.18 -14.82 6.68
N ILE A 36 -5.52 -13.68 7.30
CA ILE A 36 -4.78 -13.14 8.45
C ILE A 36 -4.78 -14.14 9.63
N PRO A 37 -5.92 -14.66 10.13
CA PRO A 37 -5.92 -15.61 11.24
C PRO A 37 -5.16 -16.90 10.95
N CYS A 38 -5.28 -17.45 9.73
CA CYS A 38 -4.55 -18.65 9.33
C CYS A 38 -3.04 -18.42 9.32
N ALA A 39 -2.60 -17.25 8.87
CA ALA A 39 -1.19 -16.89 8.85
C ALA A 39 -0.66 -16.60 10.27
N THR A 40 -1.45 -15.95 11.13
CA THR A 40 -1.15 -15.73 12.56
C THR A 40 -0.94 -17.06 13.28
N GLU A 41 -1.85 -18.01 13.12
CA GLU A 41 -1.76 -19.35 13.74
C GLU A 41 -0.52 -20.11 13.26
N THR A 42 -0.16 -19.96 11.99
CA THR A 42 1.05 -20.58 11.43
C THR A 42 2.32 -19.95 12.03
N ALA A 43 2.37 -18.62 12.16
CA ALA A 43 3.50 -17.92 12.76
C ALA A 43 3.68 -18.25 14.24
N PHE A 44 2.57 -18.40 14.97
CA PHE A 44 2.57 -18.84 16.37
C PHE A 44 3.22 -20.22 16.53
N ARG A 45 2.89 -21.18 15.65
CA ARG A 45 3.46 -22.53 15.65
C ARG A 45 4.95 -22.58 15.32
N ILE A 46 5.45 -21.58 14.60
CA ILE A 46 6.87 -21.45 14.24
C ILE A 46 7.67 -20.75 15.37
N GLY A 47 7.01 -20.32 16.45
CA GLY A 47 7.67 -19.73 17.62
C GLY A 47 7.94 -18.24 17.49
N VAL A 48 7.24 -17.55 16.59
CA VAL A 48 7.35 -16.08 16.46
C VAL A 48 6.64 -15.42 17.67
N PRO A 49 7.24 -14.41 18.33
CA PRO A 49 6.61 -13.72 19.44
C PRO A 49 5.26 -13.07 19.06
N ASN A 50 4.26 -13.18 19.93
CA ASN A 50 2.91 -12.67 19.69
C ASN A 50 2.87 -11.18 19.34
N ASP A 51 3.74 -10.36 19.95
CA ASP A 51 3.79 -8.91 19.69
C ASP A 51 4.24 -8.60 18.25
N VAL A 52 5.21 -9.37 17.75
CA VAL A 52 5.70 -9.25 16.36
C VAL A 52 4.62 -9.71 15.38
N ILE A 53 3.91 -10.80 15.72
CA ILE A 53 2.79 -11.30 14.91
C ILE A 53 1.67 -10.24 14.88
N ALA A 54 1.28 -9.69 16.02
CA ALA A 54 0.22 -8.68 16.11
C ALA A 54 0.56 -7.43 15.29
N ALA A 55 1.78 -6.89 15.44
CA ALA A 55 2.20 -5.71 14.68
C ALA A 55 2.26 -5.98 13.16
N THR A 56 2.82 -7.13 12.77
CA THR A 56 3.03 -7.45 11.34
C THR A 56 1.75 -7.90 10.65
N MET A 57 0.92 -8.71 11.31
CA MET A 57 -0.35 -9.20 10.74
C MET A 57 -1.42 -8.11 10.67
N VAL A 58 -1.43 -7.17 11.61
CA VAL A 58 -2.30 -5.99 11.51
C VAL A 58 -1.88 -5.14 10.31
N ALA A 59 -0.59 -4.81 10.20
CA ALA A 59 -0.07 -4.02 9.09
C ALA A 59 -0.26 -4.71 7.74
N LEU A 60 0.04 -6.01 7.64
CA LEU A 60 -0.20 -6.80 6.45
C LEU A 60 -1.70 -6.85 6.14
N GLY A 61 -2.53 -7.14 7.14
CA GLY A 61 -3.97 -7.28 6.96
C GLY A 61 -4.65 -6.04 6.39
N THR A 62 -4.15 -4.86 6.74
CA THR A 62 -4.64 -3.57 6.22
C THR A 62 -4.09 -3.18 4.86
N SER A 63 -3.04 -3.84 4.35
CA SER A 63 -2.42 -3.49 3.05
C SER A 63 -2.52 -4.61 2.02
N LEU A 64 -2.93 -5.81 2.43
CA LEU A 64 -3.07 -6.98 1.58
C LEU A 64 -4.20 -6.80 0.54
N PRO A 65 -5.40 -6.28 0.91
CA PRO A 65 -6.42 -5.92 -0.07
C PRO A 65 -5.89 -5.01 -1.19
N GLU A 66 -5.19 -3.95 -0.82
CA GLU A 66 -4.63 -2.93 -1.70
C GLU A 66 -3.53 -3.51 -2.59
N LEU A 67 -2.68 -4.37 -2.03
CA LEU A 67 -1.67 -5.08 -2.79
C LEU A 67 -2.29 -5.99 -3.85
N MET A 68 -3.35 -6.72 -3.49
CA MET A 68 -4.04 -7.62 -4.41
C MET A 68 -4.79 -6.86 -5.51
N THR A 69 -5.45 -5.76 -5.18
CA THR A 69 -6.13 -4.92 -6.18
C THR A 69 -5.12 -4.25 -7.11
N ALA A 70 -3.98 -3.76 -6.58
CA ALA A 70 -2.87 -3.22 -7.36
C ALA A 70 -2.30 -4.25 -8.33
N ILE A 71 -1.94 -5.45 -7.86
CA ILE A 71 -1.40 -6.53 -8.71
C ILE A 71 -2.41 -6.92 -9.80
N SER A 72 -3.68 -7.05 -9.45
CA SER A 72 -4.75 -7.40 -10.39
C SER A 72 -4.92 -6.34 -11.49
N ALA A 73 -4.88 -5.04 -11.12
CA ALA A 73 -4.99 -3.93 -12.07
C ALA A 73 -3.78 -3.85 -13.03
N VAL A 74 -2.55 -4.02 -12.51
CA VAL A 74 -1.34 -4.09 -13.36
C VAL A 74 -1.41 -5.28 -14.31
N ARG A 75 -1.81 -6.47 -13.84
CA ARG A 75 -1.93 -7.68 -14.69
C ARG A 75 -2.97 -7.54 -15.78
N LYS A 76 -4.02 -6.73 -15.56
CA LYS A 76 -5.05 -6.42 -16.57
C LYS A 76 -4.65 -5.31 -17.54
N GLY A 77 -3.45 -4.75 -17.43
CA GLY A 77 -2.97 -3.69 -18.30
C GLY A 77 -3.48 -2.29 -17.95
N HIS A 78 -3.97 -2.09 -16.72
CA HIS A 78 -4.46 -0.80 -16.22
C HIS A 78 -3.59 -0.29 -15.05
N PRO A 79 -2.32 0.05 -15.28
CA PRO A 79 -1.42 0.52 -14.23
C PRO A 79 -1.86 1.87 -13.63
N GLU A 80 -2.58 2.70 -14.38
CA GLU A 80 -3.11 3.98 -13.91
C GLU A 80 -4.07 3.82 -12.73
N LEU A 81 -4.91 2.77 -12.75
CA LEU A 81 -5.80 2.43 -11.64
C LEU A 81 -5.02 2.05 -10.37
N THR A 82 -3.84 1.45 -10.55
CA THR A 82 -2.99 1.05 -9.43
C THR A 82 -2.37 2.26 -8.75
N VAL A 83 -1.88 3.23 -9.53
CA VAL A 83 -1.33 4.48 -9.00
C VAL A 83 -2.42 5.26 -8.25
N GLY A 84 -3.62 5.36 -8.82
CA GLY A 84 -4.77 6.00 -8.16
C GLY A 84 -5.16 5.31 -6.86
N ASN A 85 -5.17 3.98 -6.81
CA ASN A 85 -5.45 3.21 -5.59
C ASN A 85 -4.40 3.46 -4.49
N ILE A 86 -3.11 3.40 -4.82
CA ILE A 86 -2.02 3.60 -3.84
C ILE A 86 -2.05 5.03 -3.30
N VAL A 87 -2.06 6.03 -4.18
CA VAL A 87 -2.07 7.45 -3.79
C VAL A 87 -3.34 7.78 -3.00
N GLY A 88 -4.50 7.28 -3.42
CA GLY A 88 -5.76 7.50 -2.72
C GLY A 88 -5.78 6.91 -1.31
N ALA A 89 -5.28 5.67 -1.15
CA ALA A 89 -5.19 5.01 0.15
C ALA A 89 -4.22 5.74 1.10
N ASP A 90 -3.05 6.16 0.61
CA ASP A 90 -2.08 6.90 1.41
C ASP A 90 -2.62 8.27 1.84
N VAL A 91 -3.31 8.98 0.95
CA VAL A 91 -3.93 10.27 1.24
C VAL A 91 -5.05 10.11 2.28
N LEU A 92 -5.89 9.07 2.17
CA LEU A 92 -6.92 8.76 3.18
C LEU A 92 -6.30 8.39 4.53
N ASN A 93 -5.24 7.58 4.54
CA ASN A 93 -4.55 7.24 5.79
C ASN A 93 -3.94 8.49 6.45
N CYS A 94 -3.30 9.36 5.68
CA CYS A 94 -2.68 10.57 6.21
C CYS A 94 -3.70 11.60 6.72
N LEU A 95 -4.78 11.85 5.96
CA LEU A 95 -5.75 12.89 6.31
C LEU A 95 -6.81 12.38 7.27
N PHE A 96 -7.40 11.22 6.97
CA PHE A 96 -8.54 10.70 7.71
C PHE A 96 -8.10 9.86 8.91
N VAL A 97 -7.22 8.87 8.74
CA VAL A 97 -6.85 7.98 9.86
C VAL A 97 -6.01 8.73 10.89
N ILE A 98 -4.93 9.41 10.46
CA ILE A 98 -4.09 10.20 11.38
C ILE A 98 -4.88 11.41 11.91
N GLY A 99 -5.64 12.12 11.07
CA GLY A 99 -6.44 13.26 11.50
C GLY A 99 -7.52 12.89 12.53
N ALA A 100 -8.26 11.80 12.31
CA ALA A 100 -9.25 11.30 13.27
C ALA A 100 -8.58 10.82 14.56
N SER A 101 -7.42 10.12 14.46
CA SER A 101 -6.67 9.67 15.64
C SER A 101 -6.20 10.85 16.49
N ALA A 102 -5.67 11.89 15.86
CA ALA A 102 -5.22 13.12 16.51
C ALA A 102 -6.37 13.91 17.17
N ALA A 103 -7.56 13.86 16.58
CA ALA A 103 -8.75 14.50 17.14
C ALA A 103 -9.25 13.81 18.42
N VAL A 104 -9.08 12.48 18.52
CA VAL A 104 -9.50 11.70 19.69
C VAL A 104 -8.46 11.75 20.81
N ARG A 105 -7.17 11.58 20.49
CA ARG A 105 -6.06 11.67 21.45
C ARG A 105 -4.82 12.30 20.84
N PRO A 106 -4.05 13.10 21.61
CA PRO A 106 -2.77 13.60 21.14
C PRO A 106 -1.85 12.43 20.80
N LEU A 107 -1.31 12.46 19.57
CA LEU A 107 -0.39 11.44 19.07
C LEU A 107 0.99 11.67 19.71
N ALA A 108 1.44 10.71 20.52
CA ALA A 108 2.81 10.69 21.02
C ALA A 108 3.73 10.23 19.88
N ILE A 109 4.41 11.18 19.22
CA ILE A 109 5.34 10.90 18.13
C ILE A 109 6.75 10.76 18.73
N PRO A 110 7.41 9.60 18.63
CA PRO A 110 8.77 9.42 19.13
C PRO A 110 9.77 10.22 18.28
N ASP A 111 10.83 10.75 18.90
CA ASP A 111 11.84 11.59 18.20
C ASP A 111 12.52 10.88 17.02
N ASN A 112 12.65 9.55 17.10
CA ASN A 112 13.17 8.73 16.01
C ASN A 112 12.36 8.88 14.70
N PHE A 113 11.07 9.25 14.80
CA PHE A 113 10.25 9.58 13.64
C PHE A 113 10.84 10.72 12.80
N PHE A 114 11.31 11.79 13.45
CA PHE A 114 11.81 12.97 12.75
C PHE A 114 13.18 12.74 12.09
N TYR A 115 14.06 11.96 12.72
CA TYR A 115 15.41 11.72 12.20
C TYR A 115 15.48 10.58 11.19
N PHE A 116 14.62 9.58 11.30
CA PHE A 116 14.72 8.36 10.49
C PHE A 116 13.56 8.16 9.53
N HIS A 117 12.33 8.25 10.03
CA HIS A 117 11.12 7.98 9.22
C HIS A 117 10.81 9.14 8.26
N PHE A 118 10.92 10.38 8.73
CA PHE A 118 10.59 11.56 7.94
C PHE A 118 11.52 11.78 6.73
N PRO A 119 12.86 11.67 6.84
CA PRO A 119 13.74 11.80 5.69
C PRO A 119 13.59 10.66 4.68
N ALA A 120 13.34 9.44 5.15
CA ALA A 120 13.07 8.30 4.28
C ALA A 120 11.78 8.51 3.46
N MET A 121 10.72 8.99 4.11
CA MET A 121 9.45 9.36 3.44
C MET A 121 9.69 10.44 2.37
N LEU A 122 10.44 11.49 2.68
CA LEU A 122 10.78 12.55 1.72
C LEU A 122 11.60 12.04 0.54
N LEU A 123 12.56 11.15 0.77
CA LEU A 123 13.39 10.55 -0.28
C LEU A 123 12.52 9.74 -1.26
N ILE A 124 11.60 8.93 -0.73
CA ILE A 124 10.67 8.14 -1.54
C ILE A 124 9.74 9.05 -2.32
N LEU A 125 9.16 10.08 -1.68
CA LEU A 125 8.26 11.04 -2.32
C LEU A 125 8.98 11.82 -3.43
N TYR A 126 10.21 12.26 -3.18
CA TYR A 126 11.01 13.00 -4.16
C TYR A 126 11.42 12.11 -5.34
N SER A 127 11.82 10.87 -5.06
CA SER A 127 12.10 9.86 -6.11
C SER A 127 10.86 9.62 -6.97
N PHE A 128 9.69 9.46 -6.34
CA PHE A 128 8.42 9.26 -7.02
C PHE A 128 8.06 10.48 -7.90
N ARG A 129 8.23 11.70 -7.38
CA ARG A 129 8.02 12.94 -8.13
C ARG A 129 8.96 13.06 -9.33
N LEU A 130 10.24 12.74 -9.16
CA LEU A 130 11.22 12.73 -10.25
C LEU A 130 10.83 11.73 -11.33
N PHE A 131 10.36 10.53 -10.97
CA PHE A 131 9.96 9.52 -11.95
C PHE A 131 8.73 9.92 -12.75
N ILE A 132 7.75 10.58 -12.11
CA ILE A 132 6.60 11.16 -12.82
C ILE A 132 7.05 12.24 -13.81
N PHE A 133 7.99 13.11 -13.41
CA PHE A 133 8.49 14.17 -14.29
C PHE A 133 9.34 13.62 -15.46
N MET A 134 10.12 12.57 -15.21
CA MET A 134 10.97 11.92 -16.21
C MET A 134 10.17 11.12 -17.24
N ASN A 135 9.07 10.49 -16.83
CA ASN A 135 8.23 9.66 -17.71
C ASN A 135 7.01 10.45 -18.19
N ARG A 136 7.21 11.31 -19.21
CA ARG A 136 6.10 11.96 -19.92
C ARG A 136 5.15 10.99 -20.64
N ASP A 137 5.58 9.75 -20.84
CA ASP A 137 4.80 8.69 -21.49
C ASP A 137 3.78 8.02 -20.54
N GLY A 138 3.77 8.35 -19.24
CA GLY A 138 2.80 7.82 -18.27
C GLY A 138 3.06 6.38 -17.80
N PHE A 139 4.04 5.68 -18.38
CA PHE A 139 4.36 4.29 -18.00
C PHE A 139 5.54 4.21 -17.03
N PHE A 140 5.39 3.47 -15.93
CA PHE A 140 6.49 3.13 -15.03
C PHE A 140 7.38 2.04 -15.63
N ARG A 141 8.70 2.29 -15.68
CA ARG A 141 9.69 1.32 -16.16
C ARG A 141 10.09 0.36 -15.03
N ARG A 142 10.39 -0.91 -15.35
CA ARG A 142 10.83 -1.92 -14.37
C ARG A 142 12.01 -1.45 -13.49
N TRP A 143 12.91 -0.65 -14.05
CA TRP A 143 14.04 -0.09 -13.31
C TRP A 143 13.61 0.88 -12.19
N GLN A 144 12.56 1.67 -12.39
CA GLN A 144 12.04 2.58 -11.36
C GLN A 144 11.43 1.78 -10.20
N GLY A 145 10.69 0.71 -10.51
CA GLY A 145 10.19 -0.22 -9.50
C GLY A 145 11.32 -0.88 -8.71
N ALA A 146 12.39 -1.33 -9.40
CA ALA A 146 13.56 -1.90 -8.74
C ALA A 146 14.27 -0.90 -7.81
N TRP A 147 14.36 0.38 -8.21
CA TRP A 147 14.88 1.44 -7.37
C TRP A 147 14.03 1.66 -6.11
N LEU A 148 12.71 1.82 -6.24
CA LEU A 148 11.81 1.99 -5.09
C LEU A 148 11.90 0.79 -4.13
N LEU A 149 11.92 -0.42 -4.68
CA LEU A 149 12.02 -1.65 -3.89
C LEU A 149 13.38 -1.74 -3.18
N SER A 150 14.47 -1.32 -3.83
CA SER A 150 15.80 -1.26 -3.20
C SER A 150 15.84 -0.27 -2.05
N VAL A 151 15.29 0.94 -2.24
CA VAL A 151 15.18 1.95 -1.17
C VAL A 151 14.34 1.43 -0.01
N TYR A 152 13.21 0.76 -0.29
CA TYR A 152 12.37 0.13 0.72
C TYR A 152 13.11 -0.96 1.50
N LEU A 153 13.84 -1.85 0.81
CA LEU A 153 14.64 -2.89 1.46
C LEU A 153 15.74 -2.30 2.34
N VAL A 154 16.48 -1.30 1.84
CA VAL A 154 17.50 -0.59 2.62
C VAL A 154 16.88 0.05 3.85
N TYR A 155 15.73 0.70 3.71
CA TYR A 155 14.99 1.27 4.83
C TYR A 155 14.60 0.22 5.88
N VAL A 156 14.04 -0.92 5.47
CA VAL A 156 13.66 -2.01 6.39
C VAL A 156 14.88 -2.58 7.11
N ILE A 157 15.98 -2.82 6.39
CA ILE A 157 17.22 -3.36 6.96
C ILE A 157 17.84 -2.39 7.96
N LEU A 158 17.92 -1.10 7.61
CA LEU A 158 18.44 -0.08 8.51
C LEU A 158 17.54 0.08 9.74
N GLN A 159 16.21 0.08 9.57
CA GLN A 159 15.27 0.16 10.69
C GLN A 159 15.43 -1.04 11.64
N TYR A 160 15.55 -2.26 11.11
CA TYR A 160 15.78 -3.47 11.90
C TYR A 160 17.11 -3.41 12.66
N SER A 161 18.18 -2.98 11.97
CA SER A 161 19.52 -2.85 12.57
C SER A 161 19.55 -1.80 13.68
N PHE A 162 18.89 -0.66 13.49
CA PHE A 162 18.75 0.39 14.51
C PHE A 162 17.86 -0.05 15.68
N ASN A 163 16.80 -0.83 15.44
CA ASN A 163 15.97 -1.37 16.52
C ASN A 163 16.72 -2.41 17.36
N LEU A 164 17.56 -3.27 16.75
CA LEU A 164 18.42 -4.18 17.51
C LEU A 164 19.52 -3.44 18.30
N GLY A 165 20.02 -2.32 17.78
CA GLY A 165 21.03 -1.50 18.46
C GLY A 165 20.52 -0.71 19.67
N GLY A 166 19.21 -0.50 19.79
CA GLY A 166 18.56 0.20 20.90
C GLY A 166 18.02 -0.71 22.01
N ALA A 167 18.25 -2.02 21.93
CA ALA A 167 17.85 -3.02 22.94
C ALA A 167 18.88 -3.18 24.08
N HIS A 168 19.72 -2.16 24.33
CA HIS A 168 20.66 -2.08 25.44
C HIS A 168 20.38 -0.85 26.30
#